data_AF-A0A957EK85-F1
#
_entry.id   AF-A0A957EK85-F1
#
_cell.length_a   1.000
_cell.length_b   1.000
_cell.length_c   1.000
_cell.angle_alpha   90.00
_cell.angle_beta   90.00
_cell.angle_gamma   90.00
#
_symmetry.space_group_name_H-M   'P 1'
#
loop_
_entity.id
_entity.type
_entity.pdbx_description
1 polymer ?
#
loop_
_entity_poly.entity_id
_entity_poly.type
_entity_poly.pdbx_seq_one_letter_code
_entity_poly.pdbx_strand_id
1 'polypeptide(L)'
;MAQISETVVREVVKEILAQMANGTAVTPAAPAVSYTSGDAADMTMREVGQARPGTASDEVVIALAPAFGDKLKKRTITGIPHTAVLRELMAGIEEEGMKPRI
;
A
#
# COMPACT_ATOMS: atom_id res chain seq x y z
N MET A 1 22.40 -52.11 -13.44
CA MET A 1 22.13 -50.71 -13.85
C MET A 1 20.63 -50.50 -13.78
N ALA A 2 20.14 -49.60 -12.93
CA ALA A 2 18.73 -49.45 -12.63
C ALA A 2 17.98 -48.81 -13.82
N GLN A 3 17.04 -49.53 -14.41
CA GLN A 3 16.13 -48.97 -15.40
C GLN A 3 15.01 -48.25 -14.66
N ILE A 4 15.02 -46.93 -14.70
CA ILE A 4 13.90 -46.10 -14.29
C ILE A 4 12.75 -46.41 -15.24
N SER A 5 11.65 -46.96 -14.73
CA SER A 5 10.48 -47.27 -15.55
C SER A 5 9.72 -45.99 -15.89
N GLU A 6 9.16 -45.94 -17.10
CA GLU A 6 8.33 -44.81 -17.57
C GLU A 6 7.20 -44.46 -16.59
N THR A 7 6.67 -45.48 -15.90
CA THR A 7 5.67 -45.33 -14.84
C THR A 7 6.13 -44.41 -13.71
N VAL A 8 7.39 -44.54 -13.27
CA VAL A 8 7.93 -43.70 -12.18
C VAL A 8 8.06 -42.25 -12.63
N VAL A 9 8.48 -42.01 -13.88
CA VAL A 9 8.59 -40.65 -14.43
C VAL A 9 7.21 -39.99 -14.52
N ARG A 10 6.18 -40.73 -14.95
CA ARG A 10 4.81 -40.22 -15.04
C ARG A 10 4.22 -39.85 -13.68
N GLU A 11 4.45 -40.67 -12.66
CA GLU A 11 3.95 -40.39 -11.30
C GLU A 11 4.64 -39.14 -10.70
N VAL A 12 5.96 -39.02 -10.87
CA VAL A 12 6.71 -37.84 -10.38
C VAL A 12 6.26 -36.55 -11.08
N VAL A 13 6.02 -36.58 -12.39
CA VAL A 13 5.51 -35.41 -13.14
C VAL A 13 4.11 -35.01 -12.67
N LYS A 14 3.24 -36.00 -12.42
CA LYS A 14 1.88 -35.76 -11.92
C LYS A 14 1.90 -35.13 -10.54
N GLU A 15 2.81 -35.57 -9.67
CA GLU A 15 2.99 -35.01 -8.33
C GLU A 15 3.56 -33.59 -8.36
N ILE A 16 4.52 -33.30 -9.25
CA ILE A 16 5.05 -31.94 -9.44
C ILE A 16 3.98 -30.99 -9.99
N LEU A 17 3.16 -31.44 -10.96
CA LEU A 17 2.03 -30.66 -11.47
C LEU A 17 0.99 -30.36 -10.39
N ALA A 18 0.69 -31.33 -9.51
CA ALA A 18 -0.20 -31.13 -8.38
C ALA A 18 0.39 -30.13 -7.36
N GLN A 19 1.70 -30.20 -7.10
CA GLN A 19 2.40 -29.24 -6.23
C GLN A 19 2.46 -27.83 -6.83
N MET A 20 2.57 -27.69 -8.16
CA MET A 20 2.48 -26.38 -8.83
C MET A 20 1.05 -25.81 -8.85
N ALA A 21 0.02 -26.66 -8.98
CA ALA A 21 -1.38 -26.25 -8.92
C ALA A 21 -1.79 -25.82 -7.50
N ASN A 22 -1.28 -26.51 -6.48
CA ASN A 22 -1.41 -26.13 -5.07
C ASN A 22 -0.37 -25.07 -4.66
N GLY A 23 -0.01 -24.18 -5.60
CA GLY A 23 1.03 -23.18 -5.51
C GLY A 23 1.21 -22.67 -4.10
N THR A 24 2.48 -22.69 -3.66
CA THR A 24 3.01 -22.16 -2.41
C THR A 24 2.05 -21.16 -1.82
N ALA A 25 1.42 -21.51 -0.69
CA ALA A 25 0.54 -20.61 0.04
C ALA A 25 1.36 -19.39 0.45
N VAL A 26 1.40 -18.39 -0.44
CA VAL A 26 1.80 -17.04 -0.11
C VAL A 26 0.78 -16.65 0.94
N THR A 27 1.28 -16.40 2.14
CA THR A 27 0.55 -15.83 3.27
C THR A 27 -0.43 -14.80 2.70
N PRO A 28 -1.74 -14.89 2.96
CA PRO A 28 -2.68 -13.95 2.39
C PRO A 28 -2.20 -12.55 2.78
N ALA A 29 -1.70 -11.81 1.78
CA ALA A 29 -1.45 -10.40 1.94
C ALA A 29 -2.75 -9.79 2.44
N ALA A 30 -2.65 -8.95 3.48
CA ALA A 30 -3.79 -8.27 4.07
C ALA A 30 -4.75 -7.80 2.95
N PRO A 31 -6.07 -7.99 3.10
CA PRO A 31 -7.02 -7.77 2.03
C PRO A 31 -6.73 -6.42 1.40
N ALA A 32 -6.45 -6.43 0.09
CA ALA A 32 -6.24 -5.21 -0.67
C ALA A 32 -7.53 -4.39 -0.52
N VAL A 33 -7.47 -3.35 0.30
CA VAL A 33 -8.56 -2.40 0.45
C VAL A 33 -8.76 -1.78 -0.93
N SER A 34 -9.84 -2.20 -1.60
CA SER A 34 -10.28 -1.61 -2.86
C SER A 34 -10.73 -0.19 -2.56
N TYR A 35 -9.81 0.76 -2.71
CA TYR A 35 -10.15 2.17 -2.71
C TYR A 35 -10.96 2.40 -4.00
N THR A 36 -12.29 2.36 -3.87
CA THR A 36 -13.13 2.90 -4.92
C THR A 36 -12.75 4.37 -5.01
N SER A 37 -12.22 4.80 -6.16
CA SER A 37 -11.97 6.20 -6.45
C SER A 37 -13.32 6.90 -6.63
N GLY A 38 -14.18 6.87 -5.62
CA GLY A 38 -15.33 7.74 -5.55
C GLY A 38 -14.79 9.14 -5.41
N ASP A 39 -14.85 9.90 -6.51
CA ASP A 39 -14.62 11.34 -6.60
C ASP A 39 -13.61 11.88 -5.58
N ALA A 40 -12.35 11.44 -5.71
CA ALA A 40 -11.28 11.97 -4.88
C ALA A 40 -11.10 13.44 -5.26
N ALA A 41 -11.73 14.33 -4.48
CA ALA A 41 -11.69 15.77 -4.68
C ALA A 41 -10.24 16.25 -4.91
N ASP A 42 -10.08 17.20 -5.83
CA ASP A 42 -8.78 17.81 -6.07
C ASP A 42 -8.30 18.52 -4.79
N MET A 43 -7.11 18.16 -4.33
CA MET A 43 -6.44 18.80 -3.22
C MET A 43 -5.48 19.85 -3.77
N THR A 44 -5.48 21.03 -3.17
CA THR A 44 -4.49 22.08 -3.44
C THR A 44 -3.61 22.22 -2.22
N MET A 45 -2.30 22.10 -2.41
CA MET A 45 -1.32 22.37 -1.36
C MET A 45 -0.77 23.78 -1.54
N ARG A 46 -0.70 24.53 -0.45
CA ARG A 46 -0.13 25.88 -0.44
C ARG A 46 0.97 25.94 0.59
N GLU A 47 2.16 26.33 0.15
CA GLU A 47 3.26 26.61 1.06
C GLU A 47 2.94 27.84 1.91
N VAL A 48 3.07 27.70 3.24
CA VAL A 48 2.79 28.77 4.21
C VAL A 48 4.05 29.31 4.89
N GLY A 49 5.22 28.80 4.52
CA GLY A 49 6.53 29.16 5.07
C GLY A 49 7.26 27.97 5.70
N GLN A 50 8.41 28.25 6.30
CA GLN A 50 9.24 27.21 6.93
C GLN A 50 8.54 26.62 8.16
N ALA A 51 8.36 25.30 8.18
CA ALA A 51 7.84 24.58 9.32
C ALA A 51 8.77 24.72 10.54
N ARG A 52 8.19 25.06 11.70
CA ARG A 52 8.91 25.17 12.99
C ARG A 52 8.74 23.89 13.83
N PRO A 53 9.63 23.65 14.81
CA PRO A 53 9.42 22.60 15.81
C PRO A 53 8.06 22.77 16.50
N GLY A 54 7.36 21.66 16.69
CA GLY A 54 6.08 21.62 17.41
C GLY A 54 6.27 21.88 18.90
N THR A 55 5.25 22.48 19.52
CA THR A 55 5.18 22.68 20.98
C THR A 55 3.97 22.01 21.61
N ALA A 56 3.04 21.52 20.79
CA ALA A 56 1.82 20.86 21.24
C ALA A 56 2.09 19.35 21.42
N SER A 57 1.73 18.80 22.58
CA SER A 57 1.90 17.37 22.86
C SER A 57 0.90 16.49 22.11
N ASP A 58 -0.21 17.09 21.65
CA ASP A 58 -1.31 16.46 20.92
C ASP A 58 -1.20 16.63 19.40
N GLU A 59 -0.01 16.92 18.85
CA GLU A 59 0.20 17.03 17.40
C GLU A 59 0.87 15.79 16.79
N VAL A 60 0.52 15.49 15.55
CA VAL A 60 1.20 14.49 14.71
C VAL A 60 1.57 15.13 13.37
N VAL A 61 2.88 15.18 13.08
CA VAL A 61 3.40 15.81 11.86
C VAL A 61 3.45 14.79 10.72
N ILE A 62 2.84 15.14 9.59
CA ILE A 62 2.84 14.37 8.35
C ILE A 62 3.85 15.01 7.39
N ALA A 63 5.08 14.48 7.36
CA ALA A 63 6.10 14.96 6.44
C ALA A 63 5.87 14.43 5.02
N LEU A 64 5.77 15.34 4.05
CA LEU A 64 5.52 15.00 2.65
C LEU A 64 6.77 15.21 1.80
N ALA A 65 6.91 14.39 0.75
CA ALA A 65 7.96 14.56 -0.24
C ALA A 65 7.72 15.85 -1.07
N PRO A 66 8.77 16.52 -1.59
CA PRO A 66 8.67 17.82 -2.27
C PRO A 66 7.70 17.89 -3.46
N ALA A 67 7.35 16.74 -4.05
CA ALA A 67 6.49 16.66 -5.22
C ALA A 67 5.12 15.99 -4.94
N PHE A 68 4.82 15.69 -3.68
CA PHE A 68 3.54 15.09 -3.28
C PHE A 68 2.39 16.04 -3.59
N GLY A 69 1.42 15.59 -4.39
CA GLY A 69 0.19 16.36 -4.66
C GLY A 69 0.34 17.47 -5.72
N ASP A 70 1.57 17.72 -6.20
CA ASP A 70 1.87 18.72 -7.21
C ASP A 70 2.64 18.11 -8.41
N LYS A 71 3.98 18.03 -8.33
CA LYS A 71 4.86 17.72 -9.47
C LYS A 71 4.96 16.23 -9.84
N LEU A 72 4.57 15.31 -8.96
CA LEU A 72 4.46 13.89 -9.27
C LEU A 72 3.06 13.56 -9.80
N LYS A 73 2.86 12.32 -10.26
CA LYS A 73 1.50 11.79 -10.40
C LYS A 73 0.77 12.04 -9.08
N LYS A 74 -0.44 12.61 -9.11
CA LYS A 74 -1.31 12.81 -7.93
C LYS A 74 -1.81 11.47 -7.33
N ARG A 75 -1.05 10.39 -7.53
CA ARG A 75 -1.39 9.01 -7.23
C ARG A 75 -0.14 8.22 -6.82
N THR A 76 -0.31 7.27 -5.92
CA THR A 76 0.72 6.32 -5.50
C THR A 76 1.09 5.35 -6.63
N ILE A 77 2.13 4.53 -6.43
CA ILE A 77 2.58 3.51 -7.40
C ILE A 77 1.46 2.52 -7.77
N THR A 78 0.53 2.24 -6.86
CA THR A 78 -0.60 1.35 -7.08
C THR A 78 -1.84 2.04 -7.64
N GLY A 79 -1.85 3.37 -7.76
CA GLY A 79 -2.96 4.14 -8.35
C GLY A 79 -3.86 4.91 -7.38
N ILE A 80 -3.55 4.88 -6.07
CA ILE A 80 -4.36 5.55 -5.03
C ILE A 80 -4.15 7.06 -5.14
N PRO A 81 -5.21 7.88 -5.26
CA PRO A 81 -5.08 9.34 -5.16
C PRO A 81 -4.36 9.77 -3.89
N HIS A 82 -3.38 10.65 -4.00
CA HIS A 82 -2.68 11.22 -2.84
C HIS A 82 -3.63 11.92 -1.87
N THR A 83 -4.70 12.51 -2.40
CA THR A 83 -5.74 13.18 -1.63
C THR A 83 -6.48 12.21 -0.72
N ALA A 84 -6.82 11.02 -1.24
CA ALA A 84 -7.41 9.95 -0.46
C ALA A 84 -6.44 9.46 0.63
N VAL A 85 -5.17 9.21 0.28
CA VAL A 85 -4.15 8.77 1.25
C VAL A 85 -4.02 9.77 2.40
N LEU A 86 -3.88 11.06 2.09
CA LEU A 86 -3.70 12.09 3.11
C LEU A 86 -4.96 12.27 3.97
N ARG A 87 -6.15 12.20 3.36
CA ARG A 87 -7.43 12.25 4.08
C ARG A 87 -7.55 11.13 5.11
N GLU A 88 -7.26 9.89 4.71
CA GLU A 88 -7.36 8.75 5.63
C GLU A 88 -6.30 8.80 6.74
N LEU A 89 -5.08 9.28 6.43
CA LEU A 89 -4.05 9.54 7.44
C LEU A 89 -4.52 10.57 8.48
N MET A 90 -5.08 11.69 8.02
CA MET A 90 -5.62 12.72 8.92
C MET A 90 -6.77 12.18 9.76
N ALA A 91 -7.71 11.44 9.13
CA ALA A 91 -8.84 10.84 9.83
C ALA A 91 -8.39 9.91 10.97
N GLY A 92 -7.43 9.02 10.71
CA GLY A 92 -6.92 8.13 11.76
C GLY A 92 -6.21 8.86 12.91
N ILE A 93 -5.54 9.99 12.63
CA ILE A 93 -4.93 10.83 13.67
C ILE A 93 -6.02 11.51 14.51
N GLU A 94 -7.04 12.05 13.85
CA GLU A 94 -8.16 12.74 14.50
C GLU A 94 -9.05 11.79 15.32
N GLU A 95 -9.24 10.55 14.86
CA GLU A 95 -9.99 9.49 15.56
C GLU A 95 -9.36 9.12 16.91
N GLU A 96 -8.04 9.21 17.03
CA GLU A 96 -7.30 9.01 18.28
C GLU A 96 -7.20 10.29 19.14
N GLY A 97 -7.87 11.37 18.73
CA GLY A 97 -7.90 12.64 19.46
C GLY A 97 -6.66 13.53 19.29
N MET A 98 -5.84 13.25 18.27
CA MET A 98 -4.61 14.00 17.97
C MET A 98 -4.85 14.98 16.81
N LYS A 99 -3.97 15.97 16.66
CA LYS A 99 -4.05 17.01 15.62
C LYS A 99 -3.06 16.75 14.49
N PRO A 100 -3.51 16.47 13.26
CA PRO A 100 -2.60 16.34 12.13
C PRO A 100 -2.02 17.70 11.73
N ARG A 101 -0.72 17.73 11.43
CA ARG A 101 -0.02 18.91 10.90
C ARG A 101 0.76 18.53 9.65
N ILE A 102 0.50 19.22 8.55
CA ILE A 102 1.11 18.99 7.23
C ILE A 102 2.11 20.09 6.93
#